data_AF-A0A3B8NSD5-F1
#
_entry.id   AF-A0A3B8NSD5-F1
#
_cell.length_a   1.000
_cell.length_b   1.000
_cell.length_c   1.000
_cell.angle_alpha   90.00
_cell.angle_beta   90.00
_cell.angle_gamma   90.00
#
_symmetry.space_group_name_H-M   'P 1'
#
loop_
_entity.id
_entity.type
_entity.pdbx_description
1 polymer ?
#
loop_
_entity_poly.entity_id
_entity_poly.type
_entity_poly.pdbx_seq_one_letter_code
_entity_poly.pdbx_strand_id
1 'polypeptide(L)'
;DPAHSVYLHGYTFKYMLEKKGELEERTKDRRMSTLHSRIDMGRGIESLYAHETQYGMEKGINYSKALGADKDRQSRHSTVIFPFYTQTGGPGQVRQEFQIRVPIDDTKTYHIAYGCYMAPEAVDAGVQESIPYYDIPLYDEDGNALWDFVLAQDAHAWVSQGEITDRTAEQLGRTDLPIVFMRRQFEEQIRIVEDGGDPKNVFRDPDSMPDLIHGGIWDEGNASVTGAGGPIANFRSAYHKGYGIDDADRYGPAMPQIIDLMQRIDDHITATADD
;
A
#
# COMPACT_ATOMS: atom_id res chain seq x y z
N ASP A 1 9.46 4.43 -3.31
CA ASP A 1 10.67 4.46 -2.48
C ASP A 1 10.36 3.80 -1.14
N PRO A 2 11.07 2.72 -0.76
CA PRO A 2 10.95 2.14 0.58
C PRO A 2 11.66 2.96 1.65
N ALA A 3 12.60 3.85 1.31
CA ALA A 3 13.23 4.72 2.30
C ALA A 3 12.21 5.69 2.89
N HIS A 4 11.32 6.25 2.08
CA HIS A 4 10.12 6.94 2.54
C HIS A 4 9.37 6.13 3.62
N SER A 5 9.11 4.83 3.37
CA SER A 5 8.38 3.98 4.32
C SER A 5 9.12 3.89 5.67
N VAL A 6 10.45 3.77 5.65
CA VAL A 6 11.30 3.73 6.85
C VAL A 6 11.26 5.04 7.63
N TYR A 7 11.42 6.18 6.95
CA TYR A 7 11.53 7.47 7.61
C TYR A 7 10.18 8.04 8.02
N LEU A 8 9.19 8.04 7.12
CA LEU A 8 7.89 8.64 7.39
C LEU A 8 7.04 7.75 8.31
N HIS A 9 6.81 6.50 7.91
CA HIS A 9 5.96 5.58 8.67
C HIS A 9 6.70 4.84 9.79
N GLY A 10 8.03 4.94 9.85
CA GLY A 10 8.84 4.37 10.93
C GLY A 10 9.29 5.43 11.93
N TYR A 11 10.31 6.20 11.58
CA TYR A 11 10.95 7.15 12.51
C TYR A 11 10.09 8.37 12.85
N THR A 12 9.46 9.03 11.87
CA THR A 12 8.55 10.15 12.13
C THR A 12 7.34 9.68 12.92
N PHE A 13 6.77 8.52 12.56
CA PHE A 13 5.66 7.96 13.32
C PHE A 13 6.05 7.67 14.78
N LYS A 14 7.21 7.06 15.02
CA LYS A 14 7.75 6.86 16.36
C LYS A 14 7.82 8.17 17.15
N TYR A 15 8.40 9.21 16.55
CA TYR A 15 8.49 10.54 17.18
C TYR A 15 7.12 11.12 17.54
N MET A 16 6.14 10.97 16.65
CA MET A 16 4.77 11.45 16.91
C MET A 16 4.10 10.72 18.06
N LEU A 17 4.29 9.40 18.16
CA LEU A 17 3.75 8.60 19.28
C LEU A 17 4.46 8.90 20.61
N GLU A 18 5.77 9.15 20.59
CA GLU A 18 6.53 9.59 21.78
C GLU A 18 5.99 10.92 22.30
N LYS A 19 5.73 11.88 21.41
CA LYS A 19 5.17 13.19 21.78
C LYS A 19 3.78 13.08 22.41
N LYS A 20 2.99 12.08 22.00
CA LYS A 20 1.66 11.78 22.56
C LYS A 20 1.69 10.92 23.83
N GLY A 21 2.85 10.34 24.18
CA GLY A 21 2.93 9.36 25.27
C GLY A 21 2.27 8.01 24.95
N GLU A 22 2.05 7.72 23.66
CA GLU A 22 1.33 6.52 23.19
C GLU A 22 2.26 5.43 22.65
N LEU A 23 3.58 5.69 22.57
CA LEU A 23 4.53 4.77 21.93
C LEU A 23 4.47 3.36 22.53
N GLU A 24 4.51 3.24 23.86
CA GLU A 24 4.52 1.92 24.53
C GLU A 24 3.25 1.14 24.21
N GLU A 25 2.08 1.78 24.33
CA GLU A 25 0.77 1.19 24.04
C GLU A 25 0.67 0.73 22.58
N ARG A 26 1.04 1.60 21.64
CA ARG A 26 0.93 1.38 20.19
C ARG A 26 1.97 0.40 19.65
N THR A 27 2.96 0.03 20.45
CA THR A 27 4.05 -0.87 20.06
C THR A 27 4.24 -2.06 20.97
N LYS A 28 3.22 -2.38 21.79
CA LYS A 28 3.19 -3.53 22.70
C LYS A 28 3.72 -4.80 22.06
N ASP A 29 3.21 -5.16 20.88
CA ASP A 29 3.81 -6.20 20.05
C ASP A 29 4.66 -5.56 18.94
N ARG A 30 5.97 -5.65 19.10
CA ARG A 30 6.93 -5.16 18.10
C ARG A 30 6.72 -5.80 16.73
N ARG A 31 6.30 -7.07 16.65
CA ARG A 31 6.10 -7.77 15.36
C ARG A 31 4.87 -7.25 14.62
N MET A 32 3.82 -6.89 15.36
CA MET A 32 2.57 -6.38 14.80
C MET A 32 2.53 -4.87 14.64
N SER A 33 3.44 -4.17 15.31
CA SER A 33 3.59 -2.72 15.21
C SER A 33 3.99 -2.29 13.80
N THR A 34 3.16 -1.44 13.18
CA THR A 34 3.42 -0.89 11.85
C THR A 34 4.78 -0.20 11.80
N LEU A 35 5.07 0.70 12.75
CA LEU A 35 6.30 1.49 12.72
C LEU A 35 7.56 0.64 12.79
N HIS A 36 7.56 -0.42 13.60
CA HIS A 36 8.73 -1.29 13.76
C HIS A 36 8.96 -2.12 12.50
N SER A 37 7.90 -2.65 11.91
CA SER A 37 7.94 -3.31 10.61
C SER A 37 8.54 -2.40 9.53
N ARG A 38 8.15 -1.10 9.51
CA ARG A 38 8.71 -0.12 8.57
C ARG A 38 10.18 0.20 8.82
N ILE A 39 10.59 0.34 10.07
CA ILE A 39 12.02 0.57 10.41
C ILE A 39 12.86 -0.65 10.00
N ASP A 40 12.39 -1.86 10.30
CA ASP A 40 13.13 -3.09 10.01
C ASP A 40 13.21 -3.37 8.49
N MET A 41 12.23 -2.91 7.70
CA MET A 41 12.28 -2.93 6.23
C MET A 41 13.51 -2.21 5.66
N GLY A 42 14.04 -1.20 6.36
CA GLY A 42 15.23 -0.46 5.91
C GLY A 42 16.52 -1.28 5.95
N ARG A 43 16.56 -2.39 6.68
CA ARG A 43 17.78 -3.17 6.89
C ARG A 43 18.10 -4.01 5.67
N GLY A 44 19.28 -3.77 5.09
CA GLY A 44 19.79 -4.54 3.97
C GLY A 44 19.27 -4.15 2.60
N ILE A 45 18.63 -2.98 2.43
CA ILE A 45 18.22 -2.50 1.10
C ILE A 45 19.45 -2.25 0.22
N GLU A 46 19.64 -3.10 -0.79
CA GLU A 46 20.74 -3.00 -1.76
C GLU A 46 20.34 -2.24 -3.01
N SER A 47 19.14 -2.45 -3.52
CA SER A 47 18.63 -1.74 -4.69
C SER A 47 17.14 -1.96 -4.80
N LEU A 48 16.51 -1.23 -5.70
CA LEU A 48 15.16 -1.52 -6.13
C LEU A 48 15.19 -2.10 -7.53
N TYR A 49 14.14 -2.82 -7.86
CA TYR A 49 13.81 -3.13 -9.24
C TYR A 49 12.47 -2.48 -9.61
N ALA A 50 12.33 -2.19 -10.89
CA ALA A 50 11.08 -1.80 -11.51
C ALA A 50 11.01 -2.51 -12.88
N HIS A 51 9.90 -3.18 -13.15
CA HIS A 51 9.67 -3.88 -14.39
C HIS A 51 8.31 -3.49 -14.97
N GLU A 52 8.23 -3.41 -16.29
CA GLU A 52 6.96 -3.22 -16.98
C GLU A 52 6.05 -4.44 -16.75
N THR A 53 4.77 -4.18 -16.60
CA THR A 53 3.73 -5.20 -16.60
C THR A 53 2.73 -4.88 -17.70
N GLN A 54 1.84 -5.83 -18.00
CA GLN A 54 0.80 -5.65 -19.02
C GLN A 54 0.05 -4.33 -18.85
N TYR A 55 -0.31 -4.00 -17.60
CA TYR A 55 -1.13 -2.84 -17.27
C TYR A 55 -0.39 -1.71 -16.55
N GLY A 56 0.94 -1.78 -16.42
CA GLY A 56 1.73 -0.70 -15.84
C GLY A 56 3.13 -1.13 -15.45
N MET A 57 3.41 -1.13 -14.14
CA MET A 57 4.70 -1.56 -13.63
C MET A 57 4.59 -2.23 -12.26
N GLU A 58 5.54 -3.11 -11.97
CA GLU A 58 5.78 -3.61 -10.63
C GLU A 58 7.11 -3.14 -10.10
N LYS A 59 7.19 -3.00 -8.77
CA LYS A 59 8.43 -2.66 -8.08
C LYS A 59 8.64 -3.52 -6.86
N GLY A 60 9.91 -3.70 -6.54
CA GLY A 60 10.32 -4.39 -5.33
C GLY A 60 11.72 -4.02 -4.89
N ILE A 61 12.19 -4.74 -3.89
CA ILE A 61 13.40 -4.46 -3.15
C ILE A 61 14.33 -5.66 -3.26
N ASN A 62 15.56 -5.39 -3.65
CA ASN A 62 16.67 -6.34 -3.53
C ASN A 62 17.32 -6.11 -2.17
N TYR A 63 17.32 -7.15 -1.34
CA TYR A 63 17.96 -7.18 -0.04
C TYR A 63 19.29 -7.93 -0.12
N SER A 64 20.30 -7.40 0.57
CA SER A 64 21.62 -8.01 0.70
C SER A 64 21.97 -8.25 2.15
N LYS A 65 22.43 -9.47 2.45
CA LYS A 65 22.99 -9.87 3.74
C LYS A 65 24.24 -9.05 4.08
N ALA A 66 25.04 -8.69 3.06
CA ALA A 66 26.22 -7.84 3.24
C ALA A 66 25.85 -6.43 3.74
N LEU A 67 24.60 -6.00 3.52
CA LEU A 67 24.05 -4.73 3.99
C LEU A 67 23.16 -4.87 5.24
N GLY A 68 23.13 -6.05 5.87
CA GLY A 68 22.42 -6.29 7.12
C GLY A 68 21.02 -6.90 6.99
N ALA A 69 20.64 -7.42 5.81
CA ALA A 69 19.47 -8.29 5.71
C ALA A 69 19.74 -9.67 6.38
N ASP A 70 18.67 -10.38 6.72
CA ASP A 70 18.75 -11.77 7.20
C ASP A 70 19.33 -12.72 6.13
N LYS A 71 18.95 -12.50 4.87
CA LYS A 71 19.42 -13.23 3.69
C LYS A 71 19.36 -12.35 2.45
N ASP A 72 20.12 -12.73 1.44
CA ASP A 72 19.94 -12.17 0.10
C ASP A 72 18.58 -12.62 -0.43
N ARG A 73 17.72 -11.67 -0.79
CA ARG A 73 16.37 -11.95 -1.29
C ARG A 73 15.84 -10.80 -2.13
N GLN A 74 14.92 -11.11 -3.03
CA GLN A 74 14.05 -10.12 -3.63
C GLN A 74 12.70 -10.15 -2.93
N SER A 75 12.12 -8.98 -2.70
CA SER A 75 10.78 -8.84 -2.16
C SER A 75 9.96 -7.93 -3.08
N ARG A 76 8.86 -8.46 -3.62
CA ARG A 76 7.84 -7.63 -4.24
C ARG A 76 7.31 -6.62 -3.21
N HIS A 77 7.04 -5.39 -3.64
CA HIS A 77 6.58 -4.33 -2.75
C HIS A 77 5.16 -3.86 -3.12
N SER A 78 4.99 -3.30 -4.31
CA SER A 78 3.67 -2.90 -4.81
C SER A 78 3.69 -2.76 -6.33
N THR A 79 2.50 -2.61 -6.90
CA THR A 79 2.33 -2.40 -8.34
C THR A 79 1.65 -1.07 -8.61
N VAL A 80 1.87 -0.57 -9.83
CA VAL A 80 1.20 0.61 -10.36
C VAL A 80 0.43 0.15 -11.59
N ILE A 81 -0.89 0.30 -11.58
CA ILE A 81 -1.69 0.19 -12.79
C ILE A 81 -1.73 1.59 -13.38
N PHE A 82 -1.21 1.72 -14.60
CA PHE A 82 -1.13 3.00 -15.28
C PHE A 82 -2.54 3.52 -15.59
N PRO A 83 -2.78 4.84 -15.56
CA PRO A 83 -1.85 5.90 -15.13
C PRO A 83 -1.88 6.21 -13.62
N PHE A 84 -2.91 5.81 -12.89
CA PHE A 84 -3.26 6.48 -11.62
C PHE A 84 -3.48 5.57 -10.41
N TYR A 85 -3.23 4.27 -10.53
CA TYR A 85 -3.58 3.31 -9.50
C TYR A 85 -2.31 2.76 -8.86
N THR A 86 -2.25 2.80 -7.53
CA THR A 86 -1.32 1.95 -6.79
C THR A 86 -2.11 0.77 -6.23
N GLN A 87 -1.67 -0.45 -6.53
CA GLN A 87 -2.25 -1.66 -5.94
C GLN A 87 -1.30 -2.19 -4.87
N THR A 88 -1.86 -2.45 -3.69
CA THR A 88 -1.21 -3.19 -2.62
C THR A 88 -2.08 -4.39 -2.23
N GLY A 89 -1.44 -5.40 -1.65
CA GLY A 89 -2.05 -6.73 -1.56
C GLY A 89 -1.62 -7.63 -2.73
N GLY A 90 -1.61 -8.93 -2.47
CA GLY A 90 -1.38 -9.97 -3.46
C GLY A 90 -2.35 -11.12 -3.26
N PRO A 91 -2.37 -12.11 -4.17
CA PRO A 91 -3.26 -13.26 -4.05
C PRO A 91 -3.13 -13.91 -2.66
N GLY A 92 -4.26 -14.26 -2.04
CA GLY A 92 -4.31 -14.88 -0.70
C GLY A 92 -4.10 -13.93 0.49
N GLN A 93 -3.85 -12.63 0.28
CA GLN A 93 -3.78 -11.67 1.40
C GLN A 93 -5.16 -11.19 1.83
N VAL A 94 -5.33 -11.02 3.15
CA VAL A 94 -6.60 -10.62 3.79
C VAL A 94 -7.11 -9.23 3.39
N ARG A 95 -6.27 -8.40 2.77
CA ARG A 95 -6.66 -7.07 2.27
C ARG A 95 -6.02 -6.80 0.92
N GLN A 96 -6.83 -6.37 -0.03
CA GLN A 96 -6.41 -5.72 -1.27
C GLN A 96 -6.75 -4.24 -1.18
N GLU A 97 -5.88 -3.38 -1.70
CA GLU A 97 -6.18 -1.96 -1.78
C GLU A 97 -5.73 -1.39 -3.12
N PHE A 98 -6.63 -0.61 -3.71
CA PHE A 98 -6.34 0.27 -4.83
C PHE A 98 -6.39 1.70 -4.35
N GLN A 99 -5.25 2.39 -4.40
CA GLN A 99 -5.19 3.84 -4.25
C GLN A 99 -5.28 4.47 -5.63
N ILE A 100 -6.42 5.10 -5.91
CA ILE A 100 -6.77 5.71 -7.18
C ILE A 100 -6.58 7.22 -7.06
N ARG A 101 -5.84 7.83 -7.98
CA ARG A 101 -5.54 9.27 -7.99
C ARG A 101 -6.08 9.91 -9.25
N VAL A 102 -7.29 10.46 -9.20
CA VAL A 102 -7.92 11.08 -10.36
C VAL A 102 -7.55 12.56 -10.40
N PRO A 103 -6.84 13.06 -11.44
CA PRO A 103 -6.62 14.48 -11.62
C PRO A 103 -7.96 15.19 -11.82
N ILE A 104 -8.24 16.22 -11.02
CA ILE A 104 -9.40 17.10 -11.20
C ILE A 104 -9.00 18.31 -12.04
N ASP A 105 -7.86 18.90 -11.68
CA ASP A 105 -7.20 20.02 -12.36
C ASP A 105 -5.69 19.95 -12.09
N ASP A 106 -4.94 20.98 -12.52
CA ASP A 106 -3.48 21.06 -12.40
C ASP A 106 -2.96 21.02 -10.96
N THR A 107 -3.81 21.31 -9.96
CA THR A 107 -3.45 21.47 -8.55
C THR A 107 -4.22 20.56 -7.61
N LYS A 108 -5.32 19.95 -8.06
CA LYS A 108 -6.23 19.13 -7.24
C LYS A 108 -6.35 17.71 -7.79
N THR A 109 -6.19 16.75 -6.89
CA THR A 109 -6.35 15.32 -7.17
C THR A 109 -7.42 14.75 -6.26
N TYR A 110 -8.37 14.01 -6.82
CA TYR A 110 -9.28 13.19 -6.03
C TYR A 110 -8.59 11.86 -5.71
N HIS A 111 -8.32 11.62 -4.43
CA HIS A 111 -7.70 10.38 -3.95
C HIS A 111 -8.77 9.46 -3.36
N ILE A 112 -8.85 8.25 -3.89
CA ILE A 112 -9.78 7.20 -3.43
C ILE A 112 -8.94 6.01 -2.96
N ALA A 113 -9.08 5.63 -1.69
CA ALA A 113 -8.55 4.38 -1.17
C ALA A 113 -9.65 3.31 -1.19
N TYR A 114 -9.65 2.47 -2.22
CA TYR A 114 -10.61 1.36 -2.36
C TYR A 114 -10.03 0.09 -1.73
N GLY A 115 -10.45 -0.20 -0.50
CA GLY A 115 -10.05 -1.39 0.25
C GLY A 115 -11.06 -2.54 0.11
N CYS A 116 -10.57 -3.75 -0.12
CA CYS A 116 -11.36 -4.97 -0.10
C CYS A 116 -10.74 -5.96 0.90
N TYR A 117 -11.54 -6.46 1.84
CA TYR A 117 -11.13 -7.47 2.80
C TYR A 117 -11.58 -8.84 2.34
N MET A 118 -10.62 -9.74 2.25
CA MET A 118 -10.80 -11.08 1.73
C MET A 118 -10.65 -12.08 2.86
N ALA A 119 -11.44 -13.14 2.80
CA ALA A 119 -11.33 -14.28 3.70
C ALA A 119 -11.01 -15.55 2.90
N PRO A 120 -10.34 -16.55 3.50
CA PRO A 120 -10.25 -17.88 2.91
C PRO A 120 -11.65 -18.43 2.62
N GLU A 121 -11.80 -19.32 1.62
CA GLU A 121 -13.09 -19.90 1.24
C GLU A 121 -13.82 -20.58 2.41
N ALA A 122 -13.07 -21.14 3.37
CA ALA A 122 -13.60 -21.77 4.57
C ALA A 122 -14.18 -20.79 5.61
N VAL A 123 -13.99 -19.48 5.43
CA VAL A 123 -14.47 -18.44 6.34
C VAL A 123 -15.44 -17.53 5.59
N ASP A 124 -16.72 -17.57 5.99
CA ASP A 124 -17.76 -16.76 5.35
C ASP A 124 -17.51 -15.26 5.53
N ALA A 125 -17.23 -14.53 4.46
CA ALA A 125 -17.05 -13.07 4.52
C ALA A 125 -18.37 -12.31 4.73
N GLY A 126 -19.52 -12.98 4.55
CA GLY A 126 -20.85 -12.38 4.56
C GLY A 126 -21.20 -11.68 3.24
N VAL A 127 -22.48 -11.34 3.08
CA VAL A 127 -22.96 -10.56 1.94
C VAL A 127 -23.03 -9.09 2.34
N GLN A 128 -22.42 -8.23 1.52
CA GLN A 128 -22.47 -6.78 1.70
C GLN A 128 -23.58 -6.17 0.82
N GLU A 129 -24.55 -5.48 1.44
CA GLU A 129 -25.66 -4.84 0.71
C GLU A 129 -25.21 -3.60 -0.08
N SER A 130 -24.21 -2.87 0.43
CA SER A 130 -23.65 -1.67 -0.20
C SER A 130 -22.20 -1.46 0.19
N ILE A 131 -21.43 -0.80 -0.68
CA ILE A 131 -20.03 -0.44 -0.42
C ILE A 131 -20.02 0.87 0.40
N PRO A 132 -19.58 0.85 1.68
CA PRO A 132 -19.50 2.07 2.47
C PRO A 132 -18.37 2.97 1.96
N TYR A 133 -18.58 4.27 2.08
CA TYR A 133 -17.57 5.29 1.84
C TYR A 133 -17.57 6.31 2.97
N TYR A 134 -16.43 6.94 3.19
CA TYR A 134 -16.22 7.93 4.23
C TYR A 134 -15.03 8.81 3.88
N ASP A 135 -15.01 10.03 4.40
CA ASP A 135 -13.87 10.93 4.26
C ASP A 135 -12.84 10.63 5.36
N ILE A 136 -11.56 10.62 4.97
CA ILE A 136 -10.44 10.36 5.88
C ILE A 136 -9.92 11.71 6.37
N PRO A 137 -10.03 12.03 7.67
CA PRO A 137 -9.60 13.33 8.17
C PRO A 137 -8.08 13.46 8.13
N LEU A 138 -7.59 14.63 7.71
CA LEU A 138 -6.16 14.98 7.78
C LEU A 138 -5.83 15.88 8.98
N TYR A 139 -6.86 16.42 9.62
CA TYR A 139 -6.78 17.32 10.76
C TYR A 139 -7.78 16.88 11.84
N ASP A 140 -7.45 17.11 13.11
CA ASP A 140 -8.37 16.91 14.22
C ASP A 140 -9.36 18.08 14.37
N GLU A 141 -10.25 17.99 15.37
CA GLU A 141 -11.29 19.01 15.64
C GLU A 141 -10.70 20.38 16.01
N ASP A 142 -9.48 20.40 16.56
CA ASP A 142 -8.75 21.62 16.92
C ASP A 142 -7.93 22.18 15.74
N GLY A 143 -7.97 21.52 14.58
CA GLY A 143 -7.24 21.91 13.37
C GLY A 143 -5.78 21.48 13.34
N ASN A 144 -5.33 20.63 14.27
CA ASN A 144 -3.97 20.09 14.24
C ASN A 144 -3.87 18.96 13.22
N ALA A 145 -2.76 18.90 12.50
CA ALA A 145 -2.50 17.83 11.55
C ALA A 145 -2.43 16.45 12.24
N LEU A 146 -3.16 15.48 11.68
CA LEU A 146 -3.10 14.09 12.09
C LEU A 146 -1.86 13.42 11.47
N TRP A 147 -1.04 12.79 12.31
CA TRP A 147 0.20 12.11 11.89
C TRP A 147 0.31 10.69 12.44
N ASP A 148 -0.76 10.15 13.02
CA ASP A 148 -0.74 8.91 13.80
C ASP A 148 -1.33 7.71 13.05
N PHE A 149 -1.44 7.81 11.72
CA PHE A 149 -1.77 6.71 10.82
C PHE A 149 -1.14 6.92 9.45
N VAL A 150 -0.94 5.82 8.72
CA VAL A 150 -0.10 5.77 7.50
C VAL A 150 -0.57 6.75 6.42
N LEU A 151 -1.87 6.74 6.09
CA LEU A 151 -2.36 7.53 4.96
C LEU A 151 -2.33 9.04 5.21
N ALA A 152 -2.58 9.51 6.44
CA ALA A 152 -2.44 10.95 6.72
C ALA A 152 -0.99 11.40 6.63
N GLN A 153 -0.03 10.56 7.07
CA GLN A 153 1.38 10.87 6.91
C GLN A 153 1.75 11.03 5.42
N ASP A 154 1.31 10.09 4.58
CA ASP A 154 1.45 10.15 3.12
C ASP A 154 0.83 11.44 2.54
N ALA A 155 -0.40 11.76 2.93
CA ALA A 155 -1.12 12.94 2.46
C ALA A 155 -0.39 14.25 2.82
N HIS A 156 0.09 14.38 4.05
CA HIS A 156 0.88 15.54 4.46
C HIS A 156 2.22 15.60 3.71
N ALA A 157 2.87 14.46 3.45
CA ALA A 157 4.08 14.43 2.62
C ALA A 157 3.80 14.85 1.17
N TRP A 158 2.66 14.48 0.59
CA TRP A 158 2.24 14.93 -0.74
C TRP A 158 2.04 16.45 -0.77
N VAL A 159 1.22 16.99 0.14
CA VAL A 159 0.91 18.43 0.19
C VAL A 159 2.14 19.28 0.50
N SER A 160 3.10 18.75 1.27
CA SER A 160 4.33 19.48 1.63
C SER A 160 5.23 19.85 0.45
N GLN A 161 5.05 19.19 -0.70
CA GLN A 161 5.82 19.46 -1.92
C GLN A 161 5.32 20.70 -2.70
N GLY A 162 4.24 21.33 -2.23
CA GLY A 162 3.56 22.44 -2.92
C GLY A 162 2.56 21.96 -3.98
N GLU A 163 1.76 22.89 -4.50
CA GLU A 163 0.73 22.57 -5.50
C GLU A 163 1.34 22.04 -6.81
N ILE A 164 2.42 22.67 -7.27
CA ILE A 164 3.21 22.23 -8.42
C ILE A 164 4.70 22.35 -8.05
N THR A 165 5.37 21.20 -7.93
CA THR A 165 6.80 21.16 -7.61
C THR A 165 7.64 21.34 -8.88
N ASP A 166 8.57 22.30 -8.87
CA ASP A 166 9.60 22.40 -9.89
C ASP A 166 10.59 21.23 -9.76
N ARG A 167 10.56 20.31 -10.74
CA ARG A 167 11.42 19.11 -10.75
C ARG A 167 12.75 19.33 -11.49
N THR A 168 13.02 20.52 -12.04
CA THR A 168 14.27 20.77 -12.80
C THR A 168 15.52 20.69 -11.94
N ALA A 169 15.40 20.97 -10.65
CA ALA A 169 16.47 20.89 -9.66
C ALA A 169 16.41 19.61 -8.80
N GLU A 170 15.47 18.69 -9.07
CA GLU A 170 15.28 17.50 -8.26
C GLU A 170 16.47 16.54 -8.41
N GLN A 171 17.01 16.10 -7.27
CA GLN A 171 18.08 15.11 -7.22
C GLN A 171 17.51 13.77 -6.75
N LEU A 172 17.47 12.81 -7.67
CA LEU A 172 16.97 11.46 -7.39
C LEU A 172 18.08 10.58 -6.83
N GLY A 173 17.75 9.79 -5.81
CA GLY A 173 18.61 8.80 -5.20
C GLY A 173 18.49 7.42 -5.84
N ARG A 174 19.30 6.48 -5.36
CA ARG A 174 19.28 5.07 -5.83
C ARG A 174 17.91 4.41 -5.67
N THR A 175 17.16 4.77 -4.64
CA THR A 175 15.83 4.20 -4.34
C THR A 175 14.69 4.87 -5.11
N ASP A 176 14.99 5.82 -5.99
CA ASP A 176 14.01 6.48 -6.85
C ASP A 176 13.90 5.84 -8.24
N LEU A 177 14.56 4.71 -8.48
CA LEU A 177 14.46 3.96 -9.74
C LEU A 177 13.00 3.76 -10.22
N PRO A 178 12.02 3.36 -9.36
CA PRO A 178 10.63 3.25 -9.78
C PRO A 178 9.99 4.58 -10.21
N ILE A 179 10.43 5.72 -9.66
CA ILE A 179 9.95 7.05 -10.07
C ILE A 179 10.47 7.37 -11.47
N VAL A 180 11.75 7.11 -11.73
CA VAL A 180 12.35 7.27 -13.07
C VAL A 180 11.63 6.40 -14.09
N PHE A 181 11.35 5.14 -13.74
CA PHE A 181 10.61 4.23 -14.61
C PHE A 181 9.21 4.77 -14.93
N MET A 182 8.45 5.17 -13.90
CA MET A 182 7.10 5.71 -14.05
C MET A 182 7.07 6.97 -14.93
N ARG A 183 8.04 7.89 -14.76
CA ARG A 183 8.14 9.11 -15.58
C ARG A 183 8.40 8.82 -17.05
N ARG A 184 9.29 7.87 -17.34
CA ARG A 184 9.53 7.41 -18.72
C ARG A 184 8.27 6.81 -19.33
N GLN A 185 7.55 6.00 -18.56
CA GLN A 185 6.28 5.44 -19.01
C GLN A 185 5.26 6.54 -19.30
N PHE A 186 5.16 7.60 -18.48
CA PHE A 186 4.31 8.75 -18.80
C PHE A 186 4.72 9.44 -20.12
N GLU A 187 6.00 9.73 -20.31
CA GLU A 187 6.51 10.36 -21.54
C GLU A 187 6.21 9.51 -22.79
N GLU A 188 6.40 8.19 -22.70
CA GLU A 188 6.09 7.25 -23.78
C GLU A 188 4.60 7.23 -24.11
N GLN A 189 3.73 7.14 -23.10
CA GLN A 189 2.29 7.09 -23.30
C GLN A 189 1.71 8.43 -23.78
N ILE A 190 2.30 9.57 -23.37
CA ILE A 190 1.94 10.89 -23.90
C ILE A 190 2.24 10.96 -25.40
N ARG A 191 3.42 10.50 -25.84
CA ARG A 191 3.76 10.47 -27.27
C ARG A 191 2.80 9.62 -28.10
N ILE A 192 2.40 8.45 -27.58
CA ILE A 192 1.40 7.60 -28.25
C ILE A 192 0.09 8.36 -28.47
N VAL A 193 -0.37 9.11 -27.46
CA VAL A 193 -1.57 9.95 -27.57
C VAL A 193 -1.39 11.07 -28.58
N GLU A 194 -0.24 11.75 -28.57
CA GLU A 194 0.08 12.83 -29.53
C GLU A 194 0.09 12.31 -30.98
N ASP A 195 0.54 11.07 -31.19
CA ASP A 195 0.52 10.39 -32.49
C ASP A 195 -0.88 9.85 -32.87
N GLY A 196 -1.91 10.08 -32.04
CA GLY A 196 -3.29 9.66 -32.28
C GLY A 196 -3.60 8.20 -31.90
N GLY A 197 -2.69 7.55 -31.18
CA GLY A 197 -2.86 6.19 -30.67
C GLY A 197 -3.58 6.12 -29.31
N ASP A 198 -3.87 4.90 -28.88
CA ASP A 198 -4.44 4.62 -27.57
C ASP A 198 -3.35 4.38 -26.53
N PRO A 199 -3.35 5.11 -25.40
CA PRO A 199 -2.42 4.83 -24.33
C PRO A 199 -2.81 3.53 -23.61
N LYS A 200 -1.86 3.01 -22.84
CA LYS A 200 -2.01 1.79 -22.03
C LYS A 200 -3.29 1.88 -21.18
N ASN A 201 -4.02 0.78 -21.14
CA ASN A 201 -5.28 0.60 -20.39
C ASN A 201 -6.49 1.40 -20.92
N VAL A 202 -6.46 1.84 -22.18
CA VAL A 202 -7.66 2.29 -22.88
C VAL A 202 -8.25 1.12 -23.66
N PHE A 203 -9.45 0.69 -23.24
CA PHE A 203 -10.21 -0.38 -23.88
C PHE A 203 -11.38 0.23 -24.63
N ARG A 204 -11.34 0.23 -25.97
CA ARG A 204 -12.43 0.77 -26.80
C ARG A 204 -13.50 -0.28 -27.08
N ASP A 205 -13.09 -1.54 -27.18
CA ASP A 205 -13.98 -2.68 -27.26
C ASP A 205 -14.28 -3.20 -25.84
N PRO A 206 -15.54 -3.15 -25.37
CA PRO A 206 -15.89 -3.68 -24.06
C PRO A 206 -15.50 -5.15 -23.86
N ASP A 207 -15.54 -5.97 -24.92
CA ASP A 207 -15.20 -7.39 -24.84
C ASP A 207 -13.69 -7.63 -24.66
N SER A 208 -12.87 -6.60 -24.88
CA SER A 208 -11.42 -6.64 -24.63
C SER A 208 -11.04 -6.26 -23.20
N MET A 209 -11.99 -5.70 -22.42
CA MET A 209 -11.73 -5.26 -21.06
C MET A 209 -11.79 -6.48 -20.11
N PRO A 210 -10.71 -6.76 -19.37
CA PRO A 210 -10.75 -7.83 -18.37
C PRO A 210 -11.69 -7.45 -17.21
N ASP A 211 -12.32 -8.46 -16.59
CA ASP A 211 -13.17 -8.25 -15.40
C ASP A 211 -12.41 -7.56 -14.25
N LEU A 212 -11.10 -7.87 -14.12
CA LEU A 212 -10.22 -7.25 -13.15
C LEU A 212 -8.82 -7.02 -13.72
N ILE A 213 -8.29 -5.83 -13.47
CA ILE A 213 -6.92 -5.45 -13.85
C ILE A 213 -6.02 -5.57 -12.62
N HIS A 214 -4.92 -6.31 -12.78
CA HIS A 214 -3.87 -6.41 -11.78
C HIS A 214 -2.61 -5.68 -12.26
N GLY A 215 -1.95 -4.92 -11.38
CA GLY A 215 -0.75 -4.17 -11.73
C GLY A 215 0.50 -5.03 -11.95
N GLY A 216 0.41 -6.35 -11.76
CA GLY A 216 1.47 -7.32 -12.00
C GLY A 216 0.92 -8.74 -11.98
N ILE A 217 1.81 -9.72 -11.87
CA ILE A 217 1.44 -11.14 -11.86
C ILE A 217 0.44 -11.42 -10.73
N TRP A 218 -0.62 -12.16 -11.06
CA TRP A 218 -1.64 -12.62 -10.13
C TRP A 218 -1.74 -14.15 -10.21
N ASP A 219 -1.11 -14.82 -9.25
CA ASP A 219 -1.01 -16.28 -9.21
C ASP A 219 -0.94 -16.76 -7.76
N GLU A 220 -1.97 -17.47 -7.30
CA GLU A 220 -2.09 -18.01 -5.93
C GLU A 220 -1.07 -19.12 -5.64
N GLY A 221 -0.54 -19.79 -6.67
CA GLY A 221 0.52 -20.79 -6.53
C GLY A 221 1.92 -20.19 -6.43
N ASN A 222 2.06 -18.88 -6.67
CA ASN A 222 3.37 -18.22 -6.77
C ASN A 222 3.73 -17.47 -5.48
N ALA A 223 4.61 -18.08 -4.68
CA ALA A 223 5.11 -17.54 -3.42
C ALA A 223 5.75 -16.13 -3.51
N SER A 224 6.20 -15.71 -4.71
CA SER A 224 6.77 -14.36 -4.91
C SER A 224 5.72 -13.24 -4.92
N VAL A 225 4.44 -13.57 -5.19
CA VAL A 225 3.34 -12.60 -5.27
C VAL A 225 2.30 -12.76 -4.16
N THR A 226 2.14 -13.95 -3.59
CA THR A 226 1.28 -14.18 -2.42
C THR A 226 1.86 -13.57 -1.14
N GLY A 227 3.19 -13.45 -1.08
CA GLY A 227 3.92 -12.93 0.06
C GLY A 227 4.49 -14.06 0.93
N ALA A 228 5.71 -13.86 1.43
CA ALA A 228 6.45 -14.88 2.20
C ALA A 228 5.93 -15.10 3.63
N GLY A 229 4.79 -14.51 4.00
CA GLY A 229 4.14 -14.73 5.28
C GLY A 229 2.74 -15.24 5.03
N GLY A 230 2.36 -16.32 5.70
CA GLY A 230 1.01 -16.85 5.67
C GLY A 230 -0.04 -15.82 6.16
N PRO A 231 -1.28 -16.25 6.40
CA PRO A 231 -2.40 -15.34 6.65
C PRO A 231 -2.24 -14.36 7.85
N ILE A 232 -1.23 -14.54 8.70
CA ILE A 232 -0.83 -13.64 9.79
C ILE A 232 0.56 -13.02 9.50
N ALA A 233 0.67 -12.14 8.51
CA ALA A 233 1.97 -11.56 8.10
C ALA A 233 2.08 -10.04 8.23
N ASN A 234 0.98 -9.33 8.49
CA ASN A 234 0.98 -7.88 8.57
C ASN A 234 0.01 -7.37 9.65
N PHE A 235 0.19 -6.12 10.08
CA PHE A 235 -0.66 -5.51 11.11
C PHE A 235 -2.15 -5.51 10.75
N ARG A 236 -2.48 -5.62 9.46
CA ARG A 236 -3.87 -5.60 8.95
C ARG A 236 -4.63 -6.89 9.19
N SER A 237 -3.94 -8.03 9.33
CA SER A 237 -4.55 -9.27 9.81
C SER A 237 -4.79 -9.28 11.32
N ALA A 238 -4.48 -8.18 12.02
CA ALA A 238 -4.57 -8.07 13.48
C ALA A 238 -5.40 -6.87 13.93
N TYR A 239 -6.37 -6.46 13.11
CA TYR A 239 -7.32 -5.42 13.49
C TYR A 239 -8.10 -5.79 14.75
N HIS A 240 -8.45 -7.07 14.94
CA HIS A 240 -9.08 -7.59 16.17
C HIS A 240 -8.19 -7.49 17.42
N LYS A 241 -6.88 -7.34 17.23
CA LYS A 241 -5.88 -7.14 18.30
C LYS A 241 -5.57 -5.66 18.56
N GLY A 242 -6.32 -4.75 17.95
CA GLY A 242 -6.19 -3.30 18.15
C GLY A 242 -5.25 -2.58 17.18
N TYR A 243 -4.62 -3.28 16.23
CA TYR A 243 -3.66 -2.68 15.29
C TYR A 243 -4.30 -1.92 14.13
N GLY A 244 -5.63 -1.97 13.99
CA GLY A 244 -6.36 -1.20 12.99
C GLY A 244 -6.29 0.32 13.19
N ILE A 245 -5.90 0.77 14.38
CA ILE A 245 -5.77 2.20 14.70
C ILE A 245 -4.64 2.90 13.94
N ASP A 246 -3.69 2.16 13.36
CA ASP A 246 -2.60 2.68 12.53
C ASP A 246 -3.05 2.94 11.07
N ASP A 247 -4.26 2.53 10.70
CA ASP A 247 -4.82 2.65 9.34
C ASP A 247 -5.99 3.65 9.29
N ALA A 248 -6.26 4.17 8.10
CA ALA A 248 -7.41 5.03 7.86
C ALA A 248 -8.73 4.29 8.01
N ASP A 249 -8.72 2.96 7.85
CA ASP A 249 -9.89 2.07 8.04
C ASP A 249 -10.60 2.28 9.38
N ARG A 250 -9.90 2.80 10.40
CA ARG A 250 -10.46 3.13 11.72
C ARG A 250 -11.61 4.13 11.69
N TYR A 251 -11.70 4.95 10.63
CA TYR A 251 -12.78 5.93 10.44
C TYR A 251 -13.97 5.35 9.66
N GLY A 252 -13.80 4.16 9.09
CA GLY A 252 -14.80 3.54 8.25
C GLY A 252 -15.94 2.89 9.06
N PRO A 253 -17.19 2.97 8.58
CA PRO A 253 -18.33 2.36 9.27
C PRO A 253 -18.29 0.81 9.20
N ALA A 254 -17.45 0.23 8.35
CA ALA A 254 -17.24 -1.22 8.24
C ALA A 254 -16.22 -1.78 9.23
N MET A 255 -15.55 -0.93 10.02
CA MET A 255 -14.46 -1.36 10.90
C MET A 255 -14.88 -2.48 11.89
N PRO A 256 -16.07 -2.45 12.52
CA PRO A 256 -16.52 -3.56 13.36
C PRO A 256 -16.63 -4.90 12.63
N GLN A 257 -17.15 -4.89 11.39
CA GLN A 257 -17.28 -6.08 10.55
C GLN A 257 -15.93 -6.62 10.11
N ILE A 258 -14.98 -5.72 9.80
CA ILE A 258 -13.61 -6.11 9.46
C ILE A 258 -12.93 -6.75 10.68
N ILE A 259 -13.09 -6.18 11.87
CA ILE A 259 -12.56 -6.77 13.12
C ILE A 259 -13.11 -8.17 13.35
N ASP A 260 -14.43 -8.35 13.23
CA ASP A 260 -15.07 -9.66 13.34
C ASP A 260 -14.53 -10.66 12.31
N LEU A 261 -14.39 -10.23 11.06
CA LEU A 261 -13.83 -11.07 9.99
C LEU A 261 -12.39 -11.51 10.31
N MET A 262 -11.54 -10.59 10.76
CA MET A 262 -10.15 -10.92 11.12
C MET A 262 -10.08 -11.90 12.29
N GLN A 263 -10.97 -11.77 13.29
CA GLN A 263 -11.05 -12.73 14.40
C GLN A 263 -11.44 -14.12 13.88
N ARG A 264 -12.46 -14.23 13.04
CA ARG A 264 -12.92 -15.51 12.48
C ARG A 264 -11.86 -16.18 11.59
N ILE A 265 -11.08 -15.38 10.87
CA ILE A 265 -9.92 -15.88 10.10
C ILE A 265 -8.85 -16.44 11.06
N ASP A 266 -8.49 -15.72 12.12
CA ASP A 266 -7.50 -16.15 13.12
C ASP A 266 -7.93 -17.44 13.84
N ASP A 267 -9.22 -17.54 14.20
CA ASP A 267 -9.80 -18.73 14.82
C ASP A 267 -9.72 -19.96 13.90
N HIS A 268 -10.04 -19.78 12.61
CA HIS A 268 -9.97 -20.86 11.62
C HIS A 268 -8.52 -21.34 11.40
N ILE A 269 -7.57 -20.42 11.30
CA ILE A 269 -6.14 -20.74 11.14
C ILE A 269 -5.61 -21.47 12.37
N THR A 270 -6.00 -21.03 13.56
CA THR A 270 -5.58 -21.67 14.81
C THR A 270 -6.13 -23.09 14.91
N ALA A 271 -7.41 -23.29 14.60
CA ALA A 271 -8.04 -24.61 14.61
C ALA A 271 -7.40 -25.59 13.61
N THR A 272 -7.01 -25.12 12.43
CA THR A 272 -6.38 -25.95 11.39
C THR A 272 -4.89 -26.21 11.61
N ALA A 273 -4.22 -25.43 12.46
CA ALA A 273 -2.82 -25.65 12.83
C ALA A 273 -2.65 -26.71 13.94
N ASP A 274 -3.73 -26.99 14.69
CA ASP A 274 -3.75 -27.98 15.77
C ASP A 274 -4.13 -29.40 15.30
N ASP A 275 -4.52 -29.56 14.02
CA ASP A 275 -4.82 -30.83 13.34
C ASP A 275 -3.62 -31.36 12.52
#